data_AF-A0A7V9YXL7-F1
#
_entry.id   AF-A0A7V9YXL7-F1
#
_cell.length_a   1.000
_cell.length_b   1.000
_cell.length_c   1.000
_cell.angle_alpha   90.00
_cell.angle_beta   90.00
_cell.angle_gamma   90.00
#
_symmetry.space_group_name_H-M   'P 1'
#
loop_
_entity.id
_entity.type
_entity.pdbx_description
1 polymer ?
#
loop_
_entity_poly.entity_id
_entity_poly.type
_entity_poly.pdbx_seq_one_letter_code
_entity_poly.pdbx_strand_id
1 'polypeptide(L)'
;MYEQRGFRQWVSRLLSLGLTKEQLLGISENKYSAFHQEAWIRSILKEVQRNRMHLHISLEEVPFFVLDTETTGFYPQLGDEIIAMAAAKTINARIQDFYFSLIKPNGIIPNQITELTGITNKDVESAPCLAEEMTKLLAFLENGVIIGYHISHDIIFINHFLWTQYRTKLTHRYLEIRAIVELLHGKGTFPTLDEALVHYSIHCEKRHTADGDVRAMTELWGYLLKELKNNKIETLYDLYNALSLH
;
A
#
# COMPACT_ATOMS: atom_id res chain seq x y z
N MET A 1 10.03 -6.19 -20.21
CA MET A 1 11.02 -7.11 -19.58
C MET A 1 10.92 -7.14 -18.04
N TYR A 2 10.39 -6.10 -17.39
CA TYR A 2 10.08 -6.07 -15.94
C TYR A 2 8.84 -6.92 -15.56
N GLU A 3 7.78 -6.90 -16.36
CA GLU A 3 6.52 -7.64 -16.07
C GLU A 3 6.70 -9.16 -15.92
N GLN A 4 7.55 -9.79 -16.74
CA GLN A 4 7.74 -11.25 -16.68
C GLN A 4 8.57 -11.71 -15.45
N ARG A 5 9.40 -10.83 -14.87
CA ARG A 5 10.13 -11.13 -13.62
C ARG A 5 9.21 -11.02 -12.41
N GLY A 6 8.36 -10.00 -12.35
CA GLY A 6 7.36 -9.83 -11.29
C GLY A 6 6.35 -10.98 -11.25
N PHE A 7 5.83 -11.40 -12.41
CA PHE A 7 4.87 -12.51 -12.48
C PHE A 7 5.47 -13.85 -12.00
N ARG A 8 6.71 -14.18 -12.38
CA ARG A 8 7.36 -15.42 -11.91
C ARG A 8 7.65 -15.41 -10.41
N GLN A 9 8.07 -14.27 -9.87
CA GLN A 9 8.25 -14.11 -8.42
C GLN A 9 6.92 -14.20 -7.69
N TRP A 10 5.87 -13.57 -8.21
CA TRP A 10 4.49 -13.66 -7.72
C TRP A 10 3.96 -15.09 -7.71
N VAL A 11 4.08 -15.85 -8.81
CA VAL A 11 3.69 -17.27 -8.87
C VAL A 11 4.50 -18.10 -7.87
N SER A 12 5.81 -17.91 -7.80
CA SER A 12 6.67 -18.65 -6.86
C SER A 12 6.31 -18.36 -5.39
N ARG A 13 5.95 -17.11 -5.10
CA ARG A 13 5.56 -16.64 -3.77
C ARG A 13 4.21 -17.21 -3.36
N LEU A 14 3.24 -17.18 -4.26
CA LEU A 14 1.94 -17.81 -4.04
C LEU A 14 2.03 -19.33 -3.86
N LEU A 15 2.88 -20.02 -4.62
CA LEU A 15 3.19 -21.44 -4.39
C LEU A 15 3.75 -21.68 -2.98
N SER A 16 4.64 -20.80 -2.50
CA SER A 16 5.24 -20.93 -1.16
C SER A 16 4.25 -20.71 -0.01
N LEU A 17 3.15 -20.00 -0.27
CA LEU A 17 2.02 -19.80 0.67
C LEU A 17 1.02 -20.98 0.65
N GLY A 18 1.36 -22.09 -0.01
CA GLY A 18 0.55 -23.31 -0.04
C GLY A 18 -0.53 -23.34 -1.12
N LEU A 19 -0.55 -22.37 -2.05
CA LEU A 19 -1.41 -22.46 -3.23
C LEU A 19 -0.87 -23.51 -4.20
N THR A 20 -1.76 -24.31 -4.78
CA THR A 20 -1.40 -25.26 -5.82
C THR A 20 -1.18 -24.57 -7.17
N LYS A 21 -0.48 -25.26 -8.08
CA LYS A 21 -0.25 -24.77 -9.44
C LYS A 21 -1.57 -24.62 -10.21
N GLU A 22 -2.57 -25.46 -9.94
CA GLU A 22 -3.94 -25.31 -10.46
C GLU A 22 -4.67 -24.10 -9.88
N GLN A 23 -4.50 -23.85 -8.59
CA GLN A 23 -5.01 -22.65 -7.94
C GLN A 23 -4.41 -21.38 -8.57
N LEU A 24 -3.12 -21.38 -8.92
CA LEU A 24 -2.44 -20.25 -9.55
C LEU A 24 -2.84 -20.03 -11.00
N LEU A 25 -3.02 -21.11 -11.76
CA LEU A 25 -3.58 -21.07 -13.10
C LEU A 25 -5.03 -20.54 -13.08
N GLY A 26 -5.80 -20.85 -12.04
CA GLY A 26 -7.14 -20.28 -11.81
C GLY A 26 -7.16 -18.79 -11.44
N ILE A 27 -6.09 -18.25 -10.83
CA ILE A 27 -5.93 -16.80 -10.63
C ILE A 27 -5.64 -16.11 -11.97
N SER A 28 -4.81 -16.74 -12.81
CA SER A 28 -4.52 -16.26 -14.17
C SER A 28 -5.71 -16.40 -15.13
N GLU A 29 -6.63 -17.32 -14.86
CA GLU A 29 -7.81 -17.62 -15.67
C GLU A 29 -9.12 -17.35 -14.91
N ASN A 30 -9.27 -16.22 -14.21
CA ASN A 30 -10.56 -15.63 -13.81
C ASN A 30 -11.63 -16.61 -13.23
N LYS A 31 -11.21 -17.71 -12.58
CA LYS A 31 -12.08 -18.85 -12.21
C LYS A 31 -11.86 -19.29 -10.77
N TYR A 32 -11.95 -18.34 -9.85
CA TYR A 32 -12.39 -18.67 -8.50
C TYR A 32 -13.88 -18.37 -8.36
N SER A 33 -14.64 -19.30 -7.77
CA SER A 33 -15.91 -18.91 -7.18
C SER A 33 -15.61 -17.94 -6.04
N ALA A 34 -16.44 -16.91 -5.87
CA ALA A 34 -16.27 -15.86 -4.84
C ALA A 34 -15.95 -16.42 -3.44
N PHE A 35 -16.49 -17.60 -3.12
CA PHE A 35 -16.25 -18.34 -1.88
C PHE A 35 -14.77 -18.74 -1.66
N HIS A 36 -14.09 -19.21 -2.71
CA HIS A 36 -12.68 -19.62 -2.59
C HIS A 36 -11.75 -18.42 -2.47
N GLN A 37 -12.05 -17.33 -3.17
CA GLN A 37 -11.31 -16.06 -3.06
C GLN A 37 -11.43 -15.48 -1.64
N GLU A 38 -12.65 -15.50 -1.08
CA GLU A 38 -12.90 -15.09 0.31
C GLU A 38 -12.08 -15.93 1.31
N ALA A 39 -12.13 -17.26 1.19
CA ALA A 39 -11.39 -18.16 2.07
C ALA A 39 -9.88 -17.91 2.03
N TRP A 40 -9.34 -17.67 0.83
CA TRP A 40 -7.94 -17.37 0.63
C TRP A 40 -7.52 -16.01 1.21
N ILE A 41 -8.30 -14.93 0.96
CA ILE A 41 -8.06 -13.60 1.54
C ILE A 41 -8.04 -13.69 3.07
N ARG A 42 -9.02 -14.38 3.66
CA ARG A 42 -9.07 -14.58 5.11
C ARG A 42 -7.86 -15.35 5.63
N SER A 43 -7.33 -16.31 4.86
CA SER A 43 -6.11 -17.04 5.19
C SER A 43 -4.89 -16.13 5.26
N ILE A 44 -4.65 -15.31 4.23
CA ILE A 44 -3.52 -14.36 4.19
C ILE A 44 -3.58 -13.38 5.37
N LEU A 45 -4.73 -12.77 5.59
CA LEU A 45 -4.90 -11.80 6.68
C LEU A 45 -4.66 -12.43 8.06
N LYS A 46 -5.11 -13.68 8.24
CA LYS A 46 -4.87 -14.46 9.46
C LYS A 46 -3.40 -14.85 9.61
N GLU A 47 -2.70 -15.16 8.53
CA GLU A 47 -1.27 -15.46 8.54
C GLU A 47 -0.45 -14.24 8.98
N VAL A 48 -0.72 -13.06 8.40
CA VAL A 48 -0.12 -11.79 8.82
C VAL A 48 -0.37 -11.52 10.30
N GLN A 49 -1.58 -11.81 10.79
CA GLN A 49 -1.91 -11.63 12.20
C GLN A 49 -1.17 -12.62 13.12
N ARG A 50 -1.01 -13.87 12.69
CA ARG A 50 -0.30 -14.91 13.47
C ARG A 50 1.21 -14.69 13.51
N ASN A 51 1.78 -14.27 12.39
CA ASN A 51 3.22 -14.10 12.22
C ASN A 51 3.66 -12.67 12.52
N ARG A 52 2.99 -11.98 13.45
CA ARG A 52 3.31 -10.58 13.77
C ARG A 52 4.78 -10.42 14.15
N MET A 53 5.42 -9.46 13.51
CA MET A 53 6.81 -9.12 13.79
C MET A 53 7.01 -8.72 15.26
N HIS A 54 8.13 -9.15 15.83
CA HIS A 54 8.57 -8.73 17.15
C HIS A 54 8.88 -7.23 17.14
N LEU A 55 8.56 -6.54 18.23
CA LEU A 55 8.72 -5.08 18.32
C LEU A 55 10.18 -4.63 18.39
N HIS A 56 11.09 -5.46 18.92
CA HIS A 56 12.51 -5.08 19.07
C HIS A 56 13.36 -5.32 17.81
N ILE A 57 12.75 -5.64 16.67
CA ILE A 57 13.46 -5.71 15.39
C ILE A 57 13.93 -4.32 14.94
N SER A 58 15.12 -4.24 14.35
CA SER A 58 15.65 -3.02 13.75
C SER A 58 14.74 -2.51 12.62
N LEU A 59 14.51 -1.20 12.56
CA LEU A 59 13.77 -0.56 11.46
C LEU A 59 14.44 -0.81 10.10
N GLU A 60 15.76 -1.02 10.06
CA GLU A 60 16.47 -1.33 8.80
C GLU A 60 16.15 -2.75 8.28
N GLU A 61 15.75 -3.67 9.15
CA GLU A 61 15.41 -5.06 8.81
C GLU A 61 13.92 -5.26 8.53
N VAL A 62 13.08 -4.29 8.89
CA VAL A 62 11.63 -4.39 8.75
C VAL A 62 11.22 -4.21 7.30
N PRO A 63 10.39 -5.13 6.74
CA PRO A 63 9.67 -4.87 5.51
C PRO A 63 8.63 -3.76 5.73
N PHE A 64 8.84 -2.62 5.08
CA PHE A 64 7.87 -1.53 5.01
C PHE A 64 7.19 -1.52 3.64
N PHE A 65 5.87 -1.36 3.63
CA PHE A 65 5.08 -1.26 2.42
C PHE A 65 4.58 0.17 2.27
N VAL A 66 5.26 0.97 1.44
CA VAL A 66 4.81 2.32 1.10
C VAL A 66 3.61 2.18 0.16
N LEU A 67 2.44 2.66 0.56
CA LEU A 67 1.16 2.44 -0.13
C LEU A 67 0.50 3.78 -0.43
N ASP A 68 -0.12 3.85 -1.61
CA ASP A 68 -0.96 4.98 -2.03
C ASP A 68 -2.08 4.49 -2.96
N THR A 69 -3.21 5.18 -2.92
CA THR A 69 -4.40 4.90 -3.74
C THR A 69 -4.94 6.18 -4.35
N GLU A 70 -5.36 6.10 -5.61
CA GLU A 70 -6.16 7.15 -6.24
C GLU A 70 -7.63 6.72 -6.26
N THR A 71 -8.53 7.65 -5.98
CA THR A 71 -9.96 7.37 -5.78
C THR A 71 -10.84 8.38 -6.52
N THR A 72 -12.10 8.05 -6.77
CA THR A 72 -13.07 8.97 -7.40
C THR A 72 -13.58 10.06 -6.46
N GLY A 73 -13.17 10.06 -5.20
CA GLY A 73 -13.65 10.96 -4.15
C GLY A 73 -13.17 10.53 -2.76
N PHE A 74 -13.82 10.98 -1.69
CA PHE A 74 -13.30 10.81 -0.32
C PHE A 74 -14.03 9.77 0.53
N TYR A 75 -15.20 9.30 0.09
CA TYR A 75 -16.13 8.57 0.95
C TYR A 75 -16.57 7.25 0.31
N PRO A 76 -15.90 6.13 0.60
CA PRO A 76 -16.26 4.85 0.00
C PRO A 76 -17.64 4.37 0.44
N GLN A 77 -18.13 4.80 1.61
CA GLN A 77 -19.50 4.52 2.06
C GLN A 77 -20.57 5.24 1.23
N LEU A 78 -20.21 6.29 0.49
CA LEU A 78 -21.09 7.02 -0.41
C LEU A 78 -20.94 6.61 -1.88
N GLY A 79 -20.12 5.59 -2.15
CA GLY A 79 -19.93 5.03 -3.49
C GLY A 79 -18.68 5.49 -4.22
N ASP A 80 -17.77 6.24 -3.58
CA ASP A 80 -16.47 6.52 -4.18
C ASP A 80 -15.63 5.24 -4.30
N GLU A 81 -14.90 5.11 -5.41
CA GLU A 81 -14.20 3.89 -5.79
C GLU A 81 -12.69 4.12 -5.94
N ILE A 82 -11.89 3.09 -5.71
CA ILE A 82 -10.46 3.10 -6.01
C ILE A 82 -10.26 2.94 -7.52
N ILE A 83 -9.43 3.80 -8.12
CA ILE A 83 -9.10 3.81 -9.55
C ILE A 83 -7.62 3.52 -9.84
N ALA A 84 -6.75 3.62 -8.83
CA ALA A 84 -5.39 3.09 -8.89
C ALA A 84 -4.88 2.68 -7.51
N MET A 85 -3.96 1.72 -7.47
CA MET A 85 -3.23 1.33 -6.26
C MET A 85 -1.76 1.15 -6.60
N ALA A 86 -0.87 1.68 -5.77
CA ALA A 86 0.56 1.44 -5.84
C ALA A 86 1.11 1.04 -4.49
N ALA A 87 2.08 0.12 -4.47
CA ALA A 87 2.80 -0.24 -3.26
C ALA A 87 4.26 -0.57 -3.53
N ALA A 88 5.18 -0.07 -2.72
CA ALA A 88 6.58 -0.43 -2.74
C ALA A 88 6.95 -1.21 -1.48
N LYS A 89 7.49 -2.42 -1.65
CA LYS A 89 8.12 -3.17 -0.55
C LYS A 89 9.55 -2.64 -0.39
N THR A 90 9.87 -2.16 0.79
CA THR A 90 11.20 -1.61 1.11
C THR A 90 11.80 -2.34 2.31
N ILE A 91 13.12 -2.54 2.27
CA ILE A 91 13.94 -3.00 3.40
C ILE A 91 15.13 -2.06 3.46
N ASN A 92 15.42 -1.49 4.63
CA ASN A 92 16.41 -0.42 4.80
C ASN A 92 16.24 0.71 3.76
N ALA A 93 14.99 1.15 3.56
CA ALA A 93 14.57 2.14 2.57
C ALA A 93 14.93 1.84 1.09
N ARG A 94 15.38 0.61 0.77
CA ARG A 94 15.62 0.17 -0.60
C ARG A 94 14.43 -0.62 -1.13
N ILE A 95 13.92 -0.22 -2.29
CA ILE A 95 12.84 -0.93 -2.98
C ILE A 95 13.32 -2.34 -3.33
N GLN A 96 12.60 -3.33 -2.81
CA GLN A 96 12.79 -4.75 -3.10
C GLN A 96 11.82 -5.23 -4.18
N ASP A 97 10.60 -4.69 -4.17
CA ASP A 97 9.54 -5.03 -5.10
C ASP A 97 8.55 -3.88 -5.22
N PHE A 98 7.82 -3.80 -6.33
CA PHE A 98 6.90 -2.71 -6.63
C PHE A 98 5.64 -3.23 -7.32
N TYR A 99 4.49 -2.85 -6.79
CA TYR A 99 3.17 -3.16 -7.31
C TYR A 99 2.49 -1.88 -7.78
N PHE A 100 1.84 -1.93 -8.93
CA PHE A 100 0.98 -0.86 -9.45
C PHE A 100 -0.11 -1.46 -10.33
N SER A 101 -1.34 -0.97 -10.17
CA SER A 101 -2.42 -1.24 -11.13
C SER A 101 -3.39 -0.07 -11.20
N LEU A 102 -3.85 0.23 -12.41
CA LEU A 102 -5.11 0.92 -12.63
C LEU A 102 -6.27 -0.04 -12.34
N ILE A 103 -7.42 0.52 -11.97
CA ILE A 103 -8.60 -0.23 -11.57
C ILE A 103 -9.80 0.34 -12.28
N LYS A 104 -10.62 -0.54 -12.83
CA LYS A 104 -11.88 -0.15 -13.47
C LYS A 104 -12.95 0.10 -12.39
N PRO A 105 -13.42 1.36 -12.21
CA PRO A 105 -14.56 1.64 -11.36
C PRO A 105 -15.86 1.17 -12.03
N ASN A 106 -16.92 1.01 -11.23
CA ASN A 106 -18.27 0.79 -11.76
C ASN A 106 -18.89 2.10 -12.30
N GLY A 107 -18.53 3.23 -11.70
CA GLY A 107 -18.95 4.58 -12.10
C GLY A 107 -18.02 5.25 -13.12
N ILE A 108 -18.29 6.53 -13.37
CA ILE A 108 -17.47 7.42 -14.21
C ILE A 108 -16.52 8.19 -13.29
N ILE A 109 -15.24 8.28 -13.67
CA ILE A 109 -14.28 9.15 -12.99
C ILE A 109 -14.67 10.61 -13.24
N PRO A 110 -14.93 11.41 -12.18
CA PRO A 110 -15.27 12.83 -12.33
C PRO A 110 -14.13 13.63 -12.96
N ASN A 111 -14.45 14.65 -13.77
CA ASN A 111 -13.45 15.47 -14.45
C ASN A 111 -12.41 16.08 -13.49
N GLN A 112 -12.83 16.52 -12.31
CA GLN A 112 -11.93 17.09 -11.29
C GLN A 112 -10.89 16.06 -10.80
N ILE A 113 -11.27 14.79 -10.71
CA ILE A 113 -10.35 13.69 -10.35
C ILE A 113 -9.41 13.39 -11.51
N THR A 114 -9.91 13.41 -12.76
CA THR A 114 -9.04 13.27 -13.94
C THR A 114 -8.06 14.43 -14.06
N GLU A 115 -8.46 15.66 -13.77
CA GLU A 115 -7.57 16.83 -13.74
C GLU A 115 -6.50 16.72 -12.65
N LEU A 116 -6.87 16.19 -11.48
CA LEU A 116 -5.95 16.00 -10.37
C LEU A 116 -4.94 14.86 -10.64
N THR A 117 -5.45 13.70 -11.03
CA THR A 117 -4.68 12.44 -11.07
C THR A 117 -4.12 12.10 -12.46
N GLY A 118 -4.63 12.75 -13.51
CA GLY A 118 -4.37 12.39 -14.89
C GLY A 118 -5.05 11.09 -15.36
N ILE A 119 -5.76 10.36 -14.48
CA ILE A 119 -6.42 9.10 -14.84
C ILE A 119 -7.75 9.41 -15.52
N THR A 120 -7.88 9.02 -16.78
CA THR A 120 -9.10 9.20 -17.58
C THR A 120 -9.97 7.95 -17.56
N ASN A 121 -11.27 8.12 -17.85
CA ASN A 121 -12.19 7.00 -18.07
C ASN A 121 -11.71 6.03 -19.16
N LYS A 122 -10.92 6.51 -20.13
CA LYS A 122 -10.34 5.67 -21.19
C LYS A 122 -9.20 4.79 -20.68
N ASP A 123 -8.39 5.30 -19.76
CA ASP A 123 -7.26 4.55 -19.20
C ASP A 123 -7.74 3.35 -18.38
N VAL A 124 -8.88 3.49 -17.71
CA VAL A 124 -9.47 2.43 -16.86
C VAL A 124 -10.48 1.54 -17.59
N GLU A 125 -10.81 1.82 -18.85
CA GLU A 125 -11.86 1.09 -19.59
C GLU A 125 -11.57 -0.42 -19.69
N SER A 126 -10.29 -0.75 -19.86
CA SER A 126 -9.77 -2.13 -19.96
C SER A 126 -9.02 -2.59 -18.71
N ALA A 127 -9.00 -1.77 -17.65
CA ALA A 127 -8.33 -2.10 -16.41
C ALA A 127 -9.05 -3.27 -15.68
N PRO A 128 -8.30 -4.05 -14.87
CA PRO A 128 -8.89 -5.11 -14.04
C PRO A 128 -9.86 -4.53 -12.99
N CYS A 129 -10.75 -5.38 -12.49
CA CYS A 129 -11.67 -4.98 -11.43
C CYS A 129 -11.00 -4.96 -10.05
N LEU A 130 -11.56 -4.20 -9.11
CA LEU A 130 -11.00 -4.03 -7.78
C LEU A 130 -10.82 -5.36 -7.03
N ALA A 131 -11.68 -6.35 -7.23
CA ALA A 131 -11.56 -7.65 -6.55
C ALA A 131 -10.31 -8.43 -6.94
N GLU A 132 -9.97 -8.40 -8.24
CA GLU A 132 -8.75 -9.04 -8.75
C GLU A 132 -7.51 -8.34 -8.20
N GLU A 133 -7.46 -7.02 -8.29
CA GLU A 133 -6.30 -6.24 -7.83
C GLU A 133 -6.15 -6.22 -6.31
N MET A 134 -7.24 -6.24 -5.54
CA MET A 134 -7.17 -6.37 -4.08
C MET A 134 -6.53 -7.69 -3.67
N THR A 135 -6.83 -8.77 -4.39
CA THR A 135 -6.25 -10.10 -4.17
C THR A 135 -4.74 -10.06 -4.39
N LYS A 136 -4.29 -9.43 -5.47
CA LYS A 136 -2.87 -9.25 -5.80
C LYS A 136 -2.17 -8.34 -4.79
N LEU A 137 -2.78 -7.23 -4.41
CA LEU A 137 -2.26 -6.31 -3.41
C LEU A 137 -2.09 -7.02 -2.05
N LEU A 138 -3.07 -7.77 -1.57
CA LEU A 138 -2.96 -8.46 -0.29
C LEU A 138 -1.87 -9.55 -0.29
N ALA A 139 -1.66 -10.23 -1.42
CA ALA A 139 -0.51 -11.14 -1.56
C ALA A 139 0.83 -10.38 -1.59
N PHE A 140 0.85 -9.17 -2.15
CA PHE A 140 2.03 -8.30 -2.15
C PHE A 140 2.34 -7.75 -0.75
N LEU A 141 1.32 -7.38 0.02
CA LEU A 141 1.40 -6.93 1.41
C LEU A 141 1.61 -8.15 2.33
N GLU A 142 2.83 -8.66 2.30
CA GLU A 142 3.32 -9.73 3.17
C GLU A 142 3.28 -9.34 4.66
N ASN A 143 3.97 -10.11 5.52
CA ASN A 143 4.22 -9.66 6.89
C ASN A 143 5.16 -8.43 6.89
N GLY A 144 4.68 -7.31 7.41
CA GLY A 144 5.41 -6.04 7.49
C GLY A 144 4.53 -4.90 8.00
N VAL A 145 5.01 -3.68 7.83
CA VAL A 145 4.31 -2.46 8.26
C VAL A 145 3.96 -1.62 7.04
N ILE A 146 2.69 -1.26 6.89
CA ILE A 146 2.23 -0.37 5.83
C ILE A 146 2.51 1.08 6.24
N ILE A 147 3.01 1.90 5.32
CA ILE A 147 3.25 3.32 5.55
C ILE A 147 2.73 4.14 4.38
N GLY A 148 2.29 5.36 4.66
CA GLY A 148 1.86 6.33 3.66
C GLY A 148 1.62 7.69 4.31
N TYR A 149 1.57 8.76 3.51
CA TYR A 149 1.52 10.12 4.06
C TYR A 149 0.20 10.43 4.77
N HIS A 150 -0.91 10.04 4.16
CA HIS A 150 -2.26 10.12 4.72
C HIS A 150 -2.95 8.75 4.69
N ILE A 151 -2.18 7.72 5.08
CA ILE A 151 -2.51 6.31 4.90
C ILE A 151 -3.90 5.91 5.42
N SER A 152 -4.42 6.64 6.40
CA SER A 152 -5.77 6.43 6.93
C SER A 152 -6.85 6.47 5.83
N HIS A 153 -6.69 7.31 4.80
CA HIS A 153 -7.60 7.37 3.65
C HIS A 153 -7.60 6.04 2.87
N ASP A 154 -6.42 5.58 2.46
CA ASP A 154 -6.23 4.33 1.72
C ASP A 154 -6.77 3.12 2.49
N ILE A 155 -6.48 3.07 3.80
CA ILE A 155 -6.92 2.01 4.69
C ILE A 155 -8.45 1.99 4.83
N ILE A 156 -9.12 3.14 4.81
CA ILE A 156 -10.59 3.21 4.85
C ILE A 156 -11.19 2.62 3.57
N PHE A 157 -10.65 2.95 2.39
CA PHE A 157 -11.10 2.40 1.11
C PHE A 157 -10.86 0.88 1.02
N ILE A 158 -9.65 0.42 1.37
CA ILE A 158 -9.33 -1.01 1.40
C ILE A 158 -10.26 -1.76 2.36
N ASN A 159 -10.43 -1.26 3.58
CA ASN A 159 -11.32 -1.91 4.55
C ASN A 159 -12.79 -1.88 4.15
N HIS A 160 -13.25 -0.83 3.48
CA HIS A 160 -14.62 -0.78 2.96
C HIS A 160 -14.83 -1.91 1.95
N PHE A 161 -13.91 -2.09 1.00
CA PHE A 161 -13.97 -3.18 0.05
C PHE A 161 -13.92 -4.56 0.74
N LEU A 162 -12.96 -4.78 1.64
CA LEU A 162 -12.82 -6.06 2.36
C LEU A 162 -14.03 -6.39 3.22
N TRP A 163 -14.67 -5.38 3.83
CA TRP A 163 -15.84 -5.59 4.66
C TRP A 163 -17.08 -5.91 3.82
N THR A 164 -17.29 -5.19 2.73
CA THR A 164 -18.47 -5.38 1.87
C THR A 164 -18.42 -6.72 1.13
N GLN A 165 -17.25 -7.12 0.63
CA GLN A 165 -17.09 -8.34 -0.16
C GLN A 165 -16.84 -9.59 0.71
N TYR A 166 -16.05 -9.47 1.77
CA TYR A 166 -15.49 -10.64 2.46
C TYR A 166 -15.72 -10.64 3.98
N ARG A 167 -16.44 -9.64 4.51
CA ARG A 167 -16.75 -9.48 5.95
C ARG A 167 -15.50 -9.53 6.83
N THR A 168 -14.39 -8.99 6.32
CA THR A 168 -13.09 -8.93 7.01
C THR A 168 -12.48 -7.53 6.91
N LYS A 169 -11.32 -7.34 7.53
CA LYS A 169 -10.55 -6.09 7.51
C LYS A 169 -9.07 -6.40 7.40
N LEU A 170 -8.30 -5.41 6.95
CA LEU A 170 -6.85 -5.46 6.92
C LEU A 170 -6.31 -5.64 8.35
N THR A 171 -5.37 -6.58 8.51
CA THR A 171 -4.80 -6.95 9.81
C THR A 171 -3.38 -6.41 10.04
N HIS A 172 -2.78 -5.88 8.98
CA HIS A 172 -1.47 -5.26 8.98
C HIS A 172 -1.40 -4.11 9.97
N ARG A 173 -0.20 -3.89 10.51
CA ARG A 173 0.09 -2.63 11.18
C ARG A 173 0.31 -1.58 10.10
N TYR A 174 -0.14 -0.37 10.36
CA TYR A 174 0.16 0.77 9.51
C TYR A 174 0.62 1.96 10.35
N LEU A 175 1.44 2.82 9.75
CA LEU A 175 1.94 4.06 10.35
C LEU A 175 1.77 5.21 9.35
N GLU A 176 1.38 6.37 9.85
CA GLU A 176 1.26 7.58 9.03
C GLU A 176 2.60 8.29 8.96
N ILE A 177 3.15 8.47 7.76
CA ILE A 177 4.46 9.12 7.55
C ILE A 177 4.41 10.55 8.08
N ARG A 178 3.29 11.26 7.93
CA ARG A 178 3.11 12.59 8.50
C ARG A 178 3.37 12.61 10.01
N ALA A 179 2.91 11.61 10.76
CA ALA A 179 3.16 11.57 12.21
C ALA A 179 4.65 11.38 12.53
N ILE A 180 5.39 10.66 11.69
CA ILE A 180 6.84 10.48 11.81
C ILE A 180 7.58 11.79 11.50
N VAL A 181 7.11 12.51 10.47
CA VAL A 181 7.62 13.83 10.13
C VAL A 181 7.39 14.83 11.28
N GLU A 182 6.17 14.88 11.82
CA GLU A 182 5.84 15.74 12.97
C GLU A 182 6.64 15.36 14.22
N LEU A 183 6.90 14.07 14.46
CA LEU A 183 7.77 13.59 15.54
C LEU A 183 9.20 14.13 15.42
N LEU A 184 9.74 14.20 14.21
CA LEU A 184 11.13 14.61 13.95
C LEU A 184 11.31 16.13 13.87
N HIS A 185 10.31 16.83 13.33
CA HIS A 185 10.40 18.27 12.98
C HIS A 185 9.49 19.17 13.82
N GLY A 186 8.63 18.59 14.65
CA GLY A 186 7.68 19.29 15.50
C GLY A 186 6.25 19.22 14.97
N LYS A 187 5.29 19.31 15.90
CA LYS A 187 3.86 19.17 15.61
C LYS A 187 3.36 20.15 14.54
N GLY A 188 2.61 19.63 13.58
CA GLY A 188 2.01 20.41 12.49
C GLY A 188 2.97 20.82 11.38
N THR A 189 4.22 20.35 11.40
CA THR A 189 5.15 20.55 10.27
C THR A 189 4.76 19.68 9.08
N PHE A 190 4.83 20.26 7.89
CA PHE A 190 4.58 19.60 6.61
C PHE A 190 3.23 18.83 6.58
N PRO A 191 2.07 19.48 6.77
CA PRO A 191 0.77 18.81 6.72
C PRO A 191 0.48 18.05 5.42
N THR A 192 1.15 18.37 4.31
CA THR A 192 0.96 17.73 3.00
C THR A 192 2.23 17.01 2.53
N LEU A 193 2.06 16.00 1.66
CA LEU A 193 3.19 15.33 1.01
C LEU A 193 4.06 16.35 0.25
N ASP A 194 3.44 17.28 -0.47
CA ASP A 194 4.13 18.30 -1.25
C ASP A 194 5.10 19.14 -0.41
N GLU A 195 4.67 19.57 0.78
CA GLU A 195 5.51 20.33 1.70
C GLU A 195 6.70 19.51 2.21
N ALA A 196 6.50 18.23 2.51
CA ALA A 196 7.59 17.34 2.90
C ALA A 196 8.56 17.12 1.73
N LEU A 197 8.07 16.86 0.51
CA LEU A 197 8.92 16.66 -0.66
C LEU A 197 9.77 17.91 -0.95
N VAL A 198 9.19 19.10 -0.83
CA VAL A 198 9.92 20.37 -0.96
C VAL A 198 11.00 20.49 0.10
N HIS A 199 10.70 20.21 1.37
CA HIS A 199 11.67 20.29 2.46
C HIS A 199 12.89 19.38 2.23
N TYR A 200 12.65 18.13 1.83
CA TYR A 200 13.71 17.16 1.56
C TYR A 200 14.33 17.29 0.16
N SER A 201 13.92 18.29 -0.63
CA SER A 201 14.39 18.51 -2.01
C SER A 201 14.18 17.27 -2.91
N ILE A 202 13.08 16.54 -2.71
CA ILE A 202 12.71 15.35 -3.48
C ILE A 202 11.87 15.77 -4.68
N HIS A 203 12.27 15.35 -5.86
CA HIS A 203 11.52 15.61 -7.08
C HIS A 203 10.53 14.47 -7.37
N CYS A 204 9.25 14.80 -7.54
CA CYS A 204 8.22 13.86 -7.98
C CYS A 204 7.78 14.19 -9.41
N GLU A 205 8.24 13.42 -10.40
CA GLU A 205 7.92 13.67 -11.82
C GLU A 205 6.43 13.47 -12.13
N LYS A 206 5.76 12.54 -11.43
CA LYS A 206 4.36 12.17 -11.66
C LYS A 206 3.53 12.36 -10.38
N ARG A 207 3.54 13.57 -9.84
CA ARG A 207 2.74 13.91 -8.67
C ARG A 207 1.25 13.65 -8.93
N HIS A 208 0.53 13.15 -7.91
CA HIS A 208 -0.88 12.76 -7.98
C HIS A 208 -1.14 11.53 -8.85
N THR A 209 -0.12 10.70 -9.06
CA THR A 209 -0.30 9.33 -9.52
C THR A 209 0.17 8.43 -8.40
N ALA A 210 -0.60 7.36 -8.11
CA ALA A 210 -0.23 6.43 -7.04
C ALA A 210 1.21 5.91 -7.18
N ASP A 211 1.68 5.58 -8.40
CA ASP A 211 3.05 5.09 -8.60
C ASP A 211 4.11 6.19 -8.43
N GLY A 212 3.83 7.41 -8.88
CA GLY A 212 4.71 8.56 -8.66
C GLY A 212 4.84 8.91 -7.18
N ASP A 213 3.72 8.98 -6.47
CA ASP A 213 3.66 9.33 -5.06
C ASP A 213 4.32 8.26 -4.18
N VAL A 214 4.10 6.97 -4.44
CA VAL A 214 4.81 5.89 -3.72
C VAL A 214 6.32 5.96 -3.91
N ARG A 215 6.81 6.33 -5.10
CA ARG A 215 8.26 6.48 -5.35
C ARG A 215 8.83 7.64 -4.56
N ALA A 216 8.18 8.80 -4.60
CA ALA A 216 8.59 9.98 -3.86
C ALA A 216 8.53 9.74 -2.34
N MET A 217 7.46 9.10 -1.85
CA MET A 217 7.32 8.70 -0.44
C MET A 217 8.37 7.66 -0.02
N THR A 218 8.78 6.75 -0.91
CA THR A 218 9.85 5.80 -0.62
C THR A 218 11.20 6.49 -0.44
N GLU A 219 11.49 7.49 -1.26
CA GLU A 219 12.69 8.31 -1.10
C GLU A 219 12.65 9.10 0.21
N LEU A 220 11.51 9.75 0.50
CA LEU A 220 11.26 10.44 1.76
C LEU A 220 11.47 9.51 2.96
N TRP A 221 10.92 8.29 2.90
CA TRP A 221 11.10 7.28 3.94
C TRP A 221 12.58 6.97 4.20
N GLY A 222 13.43 7.00 3.16
CA GLY A 222 14.88 6.84 3.31
C GLY A 222 15.58 7.98 4.06
N TYR A 223 15.10 9.21 3.93
CA TYR A 223 15.58 10.33 4.75
C TYR A 223 15.10 10.19 6.20
N LEU A 224 13.81 9.94 6.40
CA LEU A 224 13.21 9.78 7.73
C LEU A 224 13.83 8.63 8.51
N LEU A 225 14.12 7.50 7.86
CA LEU A 225 14.77 6.36 8.51
C LEU A 225 16.17 6.72 9.06
N LYS A 226 16.94 7.55 8.34
CA LYS A 226 18.24 8.04 8.82
C LYS A 226 18.08 9.00 9.99
N GLU A 227 17.09 9.89 9.95
CA GLU A 227 16.82 10.83 11.03
C GLU A 227 16.32 10.14 12.30
N LEU A 228 15.44 9.14 12.17
CA LEU A 228 15.01 8.28 13.28
C LEU A 228 16.23 7.62 13.95
N LYS A 229 17.14 7.05 13.15
CA LYS A 229 18.39 6.48 13.65
C LYS A 229 19.26 7.50 14.38
N ASN A 230 19.42 8.71 13.84
CA ASN A 230 20.17 9.79 14.50
C ASN A 230 19.53 10.20 15.85
N ASN A 231 18.21 10.07 15.96
CA ASN A 231 17.45 10.30 17.19
C ASN A 231 17.37 9.06 18.12
N LYS A 232 18.15 7.99 17.83
CA LYS A 232 18.18 6.72 18.59
C LYS A 232 16.84 5.98 18.61
N ILE A 233 16.01 6.18 17.58
CA ILE A 233 14.81 5.40 17.33
C ILE A 233 15.19 4.33 16.31
N GLU A 234 15.59 3.16 16.79
CA GLU A 234 16.22 2.12 15.96
C GLU A 234 15.34 0.90 15.75
N THR A 235 14.37 0.65 16.64
CA THR A 235 13.46 -0.50 16.55
C THR A 235 12.01 -0.10 16.32
N LEU A 236 11.17 -1.05 15.90
CA LEU A 236 9.72 -0.81 15.84
C LEU A 236 9.14 -0.41 17.20
N TYR A 237 9.64 -0.98 18.30
CA TYR A 237 9.25 -0.63 19.66
C TYR A 237 9.50 0.85 19.93
N ASP A 238 10.71 1.33 19.64
CA ASP A 238 11.11 2.71 19.87
C ASP A 238 10.22 3.66 19.06
N LEU A 239 9.96 3.32 17.79
CA LEU A 239 9.12 4.14 16.91
C LEU A 239 7.68 4.22 17.42
N TYR A 240 7.06 3.09 17.78
CA TYR A 240 5.70 3.11 18.33
C TYR A 240 5.63 3.86 19.67
N ASN A 241 6.63 3.68 20.53
CA ASN A 241 6.68 4.37 21.81
C ASN A 241 6.81 5.90 21.60
N ALA A 242 7.71 6.34 20.71
CA ALA A 242 7.90 7.75 20.40
C ALA A 242 6.62 8.39 19.82
N LEU A 243 5.95 7.71 18.88
CA LEU A 243 4.69 8.18 18.30
C LEU A 243 3.52 8.20 19.30
N SER A 244 3.56 7.39 20.37
CA SER A 244 2.49 7.38 21.38
C SER A 244 2.59 8.52 22.40
N LEU A 245 3.76 9.14 22.51
CA LEU A 245 4.05 10.22 23.45
C LEU A 245 3.90 11.62 22.84
N HIS A 246 3.66 11.69 21.53
CA HIS A 246 3.61 12.91 20.72
C HIS A 246 2.18 13.21 20.23
#